data_AF-A0A482VEA0-F1
#
_entry.id   AF-A0A482VEA0-F1
#
_cell.length_a   1.000
_cell.length_b   1.000
_cell.length_c   1.000
_cell.angle_alpha   90.00
_cell.angle_beta   90.00
_cell.angle_gamma   90.00
#
_symmetry.space_group_name_H-M   'P 1'
#
loop_
_entity.id
_entity.type
_entity.pdbx_description
1 polymer ?
#
loop_
_entity_poly.entity_id
_entity_poly.type
_entity_poly.pdbx_seq_one_letter_code
_entity_poly.pdbx_strand_id
1 'polypeptide(L)'
;DLPTAVAEHIVGDILRQCDVQTEKQAIDIELRRLNAKLEHARSQNSVLVITLSETKAHCDRLALLCGKYESNAIALRLALGITDRAIEAYDVLLALLETELSLDESNSNSVQNRTAAETVAKQLLTHLDSYQSTDILLSPWQNHVYTSPISENDEPWSSDHERRLREHVSRLKAERSNIQGTYVALESTQVENVPVRPSSSQEARKMDLEMAVLMQELMGLREDKAELVTKLFVLEKDKSAIELKLKYVEGQQKAQAAALKNLQGQLKDTEALLALATQNKASVKIEVVAITEKIIKQERGYSDAEHAQGVELELMQALAREARLKVRLQELVTTLEQVTKNAEARLIEGREIVHDLNHTNSILAETVDRNNKKFQSKFKKMEHQMLAMVEKHTLQVQNLQQRIATLETPPTNSSENSINSVAV
;
A
#
# COMPACT_ATOMS: atom_id res chain seq x y z
N ASP A 1 58.53 1.42 30.58
CA ASP A 1 58.02 2.53 29.76
C ASP A 1 57.73 2.16 28.31
N LEU A 2 58.66 1.52 27.57
CA LEU A 2 58.38 1.02 26.20
C LEU A 2 57.13 0.12 26.05
N PRO A 3 56.85 -0.84 26.96
CA PRO A 3 55.69 -1.74 26.83
C PRO A 3 54.35 -1.02 26.95
N THR A 4 54.27 0.03 27.77
CA THR A 4 53.06 0.81 28.02
C THR A 4 52.73 1.68 26.81
N ALA A 5 53.74 2.32 26.21
CA ALA A 5 53.56 3.13 25.00
C ALA A 5 53.10 2.29 23.79
N VAL A 6 53.61 1.06 23.65
CA VAL A 6 53.16 0.13 22.59
C VAL A 6 51.71 -0.33 22.85
N ALA A 7 51.35 -0.62 24.10
CA ALA A 7 49.97 -0.98 24.45
C ALA A 7 48.98 0.17 24.21
N GLU A 8 49.34 1.41 24.57
CA GLU A 8 48.53 2.60 24.30
C GLU A 8 48.34 2.85 22.81
N HIS A 9 49.39 2.66 21.99
CA HIS A 9 49.29 2.78 20.54
C HIS A 9 48.35 1.73 19.93
N ILE A 10 48.48 0.46 20.34
CA ILE A 10 47.62 -0.63 19.85
C ILE A 10 46.16 -0.40 20.25
N VAL A 11 45.90 0.02 21.49
CA VAL A 11 44.55 0.36 21.95
C VAL A 11 43.98 1.56 21.19
N GLY A 12 44.80 2.58 20.94
CA GLY A 12 44.41 3.75 20.14
C GLY A 12 44.05 3.39 18.70
N ASP A 13 44.81 2.51 18.06
CA ASP A 13 44.52 2.03 16.70
C ASP A 13 43.24 1.18 16.65
N ILE A 14 43.04 0.28 17.63
CA ILE A 14 41.82 -0.53 17.75
C ILE A 14 40.59 0.37 17.93
N LEU A 15 40.66 1.39 18.79
CA LEU A 15 39.56 2.33 19.02
C LEU A 15 39.21 3.10 17.75
N ARG A 16 40.21 3.65 17.04
CA ARG A 16 39.98 4.33 15.75
C ARG A 16 39.35 3.40 14.73
N GLN A 17 39.80 2.15 14.66
CA GLN A 17 39.29 1.19 13.71
C GLN A 17 37.86 0.76 14.04
N CYS A 18 37.50 0.64 15.33
CA CYS A 18 36.13 0.48 15.79
C CYS A 18 35.25 1.67 15.41
N ASP A 19 35.67 2.90 15.70
CA ASP A 19 34.89 4.12 15.40
C ASP A 19 34.57 4.22 13.90
N VAL A 20 35.56 4.01 13.02
CA VAL A 20 35.36 4.01 11.56
C VAL A 20 34.37 2.93 11.10
N GLN A 21 34.38 1.74 11.71
CA GLN A 21 33.40 0.70 11.39
C GLN A 21 31.99 1.08 11.82
N THR A 22 31.84 1.70 12.99
CA THR A 22 30.54 2.19 13.49
C THR A 22 29.98 3.31 12.60
N GLU A 23 30.82 4.25 12.18
CA GLU A 23 30.44 5.32 11.24
C GLU A 23 30.03 4.75 9.88
N LYS A 24 30.80 3.80 9.34
CA LYS A 24 30.45 3.10 8.11
C LYS A 24 29.09 2.41 8.22
N GLN A 25 28.84 1.70 9.31
CA GLN A 25 27.54 1.05 9.56
C GLN A 25 26.39 2.06 9.64
N ALA A 26 26.61 3.21 10.30
CA ALA A 26 25.63 4.28 10.40
C ALA A 26 25.27 4.85 9.01
N ILE A 27 26.28 5.13 8.19
CA ILE A 27 26.11 5.62 6.81
C ILE A 27 25.37 4.57 5.96
N ASP A 28 25.74 3.29 6.06
CA ASP A 28 25.08 2.21 5.32
C ASP A 28 23.60 2.08 5.71
N ILE A 29 23.27 2.23 7.00
CA ILE A 29 21.89 2.22 7.48
C ILE A 29 21.13 3.44 6.95
N GLU A 30 21.73 4.62 6.99
CA GLU A 30 21.11 5.84 6.48
C GLU A 30 20.89 5.81 4.96
N LEU A 31 21.83 5.24 4.20
CA LEU A 31 21.70 5.03 2.77
C LEU A 31 20.55 4.07 2.47
N ARG A 32 20.43 2.96 3.21
CA ARG A 32 19.29 2.04 3.06
C ARG A 32 17.96 2.71 3.41
N ARG A 33 17.93 3.55 4.45
CA ARG A 33 16.75 4.33 4.84
C ARG A 33 16.34 5.28 3.73
N LEU A 34 17.26 6.11 3.23
CA LEU A 34 17.00 7.05 2.13
C LEU A 34 16.56 6.32 0.86
N ASN A 35 17.19 5.18 0.54
CA ASN A 35 16.80 4.37 -0.61
C ASN A 35 15.38 3.80 -0.46
N ALA A 36 14.99 3.34 0.74
CA ALA A 36 13.63 2.89 0.98
C ALA A 36 12.60 4.02 0.81
N LYS A 37 12.90 5.25 1.28
CA LYS A 37 12.04 6.43 1.07
C LYS A 37 11.92 6.80 -0.41
N LEU A 38 13.03 6.76 -1.14
CA LEU A 38 13.08 7.01 -2.58
C LEU A 38 12.18 6.03 -3.34
N GLU A 39 12.31 4.73 -3.04
CA GLU A 39 11.51 3.69 -3.67
C GLU A 39 10.01 3.81 -3.32
N HIS A 40 9.68 4.14 -2.07
CA HIS A 40 8.29 4.38 -1.67
C HIS A 40 7.70 5.59 -2.41
N ALA A 41 8.41 6.71 -2.49
CA ALA A 41 7.99 7.86 -3.28
C ALA A 41 7.83 7.54 -4.78
N ARG A 42 8.70 6.71 -5.36
CA ARG A 42 8.56 6.22 -6.75
C ARG A 42 7.29 5.40 -6.93
N SER A 43 6.98 4.49 -6.00
CA SER A 43 5.75 3.70 -6.05
C SER A 43 4.49 4.55 -5.91
N GLN A 44 4.49 5.57 -5.05
CA GLN A 44 3.39 6.53 -4.92
C GLN A 44 3.16 7.31 -6.22
N ASN A 45 4.23 7.79 -6.85
CA ASN A 45 4.13 8.46 -8.14
C ASN A 45 3.56 7.53 -9.22
N SER A 46 3.92 6.24 -9.21
CA SER A 46 3.36 5.26 -10.14
C SER A 46 1.85 5.12 -9.98
N VAL A 47 1.35 5.04 -8.75
CA VAL A 47 -0.10 4.96 -8.47
C VAL A 47 -0.80 6.23 -8.95
N LEU A 48 -0.27 7.41 -8.61
CA LEU A 48 -0.82 8.69 -9.04
C LEU A 48 -0.89 8.82 -10.56
N VAL A 49 0.14 8.37 -11.28
CA VAL A 49 0.16 8.39 -12.75
C VAL A 49 -0.93 7.50 -13.34
N ILE A 50 -1.10 6.28 -12.83
CA ILE A 50 -2.13 5.36 -13.30
C ILE A 50 -3.52 5.94 -13.01
N THR A 51 -3.77 6.40 -11.77
CA THR A 51 -5.06 7.02 -11.40
C THR A 51 -5.37 8.26 -12.24
N LEU A 52 -4.38 9.11 -12.53
CA LEU A 52 -4.56 10.27 -13.39
C LEU A 52 -4.91 9.85 -14.83
N SER A 53 -4.27 8.80 -15.35
CA SER A 53 -4.57 8.29 -16.68
C SER A 53 -5.98 7.70 -16.79
N GLU A 54 -6.44 7.03 -15.74
CA GLU A 54 -7.77 6.45 -15.64
C GLU A 54 -8.85 7.55 -15.55
N THR A 55 -8.67 8.51 -14.63
CA THR A 55 -9.59 9.65 -14.50
C THR A 55 -9.66 10.48 -15.78
N LYS A 56 -8.53 10.72 -16.46
CA LYS A 56 -8.53 11.35 -17.79
C LYS A 56 -9.37 10.57 -18.79
N ALA A 57 -9.17 9.26 -18.89
CA ALA A 57 -9.95 8.42 -19.80
C ALA A 57 -11.46 8.43 -19.46
N HIS A 58 -11.82 8.50 -18.18
CA HIS A 58 -13.20 8.68 -17.75
C HIS A 58 -13.77 10.05 -18.17
N CYS A 59 -13.02 11.13 -17.99
CA CYS A 59 -13.41 12.47 -18.43
C CYS A 59 -13.61 12.53 -19.95
N ASP A 60 -12.70 11.94 -20.75
CA ASP A 60 -12.81 11.89 -22.20
C ASP A 60 -14.08 11.13 -22.64
N ARG A 61 -14.39 10.02 -21.96
CA ARG A 61 -15.63 9.25 -22.22
C ARG A 61 -16.89 10.07 -21.89
N LEU A 62 -16.91 10.75 -20.75
CA LEU A 62 -18.03 11.60 -20.36
C LEU A 62 -18.21 12.77 -21.34
N ALA A 63 -17.12 13.41 -21.78
CA ALA A 63 -17.18 14.50 -22.76
C ALA A 63 -17.78 14.04 -24.09
N LEU A 64 -17.35 12.88 -24.61
CA LEU A 64 -17.95 12.28 -25.80
C LEU A 64 -19.43 11.97 -25.62
N LEU A 65 -19.78 11.43 -24.45
CA LEU A 65 -21.16 11.07 -24.16
C LEU A 65 -22.04 12.32 -24.08
N CYS A 66 -21.62 13.37 -23.36
CA CYS A 66 -22.27 14.67 -23.35
C CYS A 66 -22.46 15.22 -24.75
N GLY A 67 -21.43 15.17 -25.61
CA GLY A 67 -21.54 15.58 -27.02
C GLY A 67 -22.60 14.81 -27.81
N LYS A 68 -22.71 13.49 -27.60
CA LYS A 68 -23.80 12.67 -28.19
C LYS A 68 -25.18 13.11 -27.68
N TYR A 69 -25.32 13.33 -26.38
CA TYR A 69 -26.58 13.78 -25.77
C TYR A 69 -26.98 15.19 -26.24
N GLU A 70 -26.04 16.13 -26.31
CA GLU A 70 -26.27 17.50 -26.79
C GLU A 70 -26.68 17.51 -28.26
N SER A 71 -25.95 16.78 -29.11
CA SER A 71 -26.29 16.65 -30.54
C SER A 71 -27.69 16.07 -30.74
N ASN A 72 -28.04 15.00 -30.01
CA ASN A 72 -29.37 14.41 -30.08
C ASN A 72 -30.47 15.36 -29.56
N ALA A 73 -30.21 16.11 -28.48
CA ALA A 73 -31.16 17.08 -27.95
C ALA A 73 -31.45 18.20 -28.97
N ILE A 74 -30.42 18.67 -29.69
CA ILE A 74 -30.57 19.64 -30.77
C ILE A 74 -31.36 19.02 -31.94
N ALA A 75 -31.01 17.80 -32.38
CA ALA A 75 -31.73 17.10 -33.44
C ALA A 75 -33.21 16.89 -33.09
N LEU A 76 -33.52 16.49 -31.85
CA LEU A 76 -34.89 16.34 -31.37
C LEU A 76 -35.64 17.68 -31.38
N ARG A 77 -34.99 18.77 -30.96
CA ARG A 77 -35.59 20.11 -30.98
C ARG A 77 -35.88 20.59 -32.40
N LEU A 78 -34.94 20.40 -33.32
CA LEU A 78 -35.11 20.73 -34.74
C LEU A 78 -36.24 19.91 -35.36
N ALA A 79 -36.27 18.59 -35.09
CA ALA A 79 -37.32 17.71 -35.58
C ALA A 79 -38.70 18.12 -35.04
N LEU A 80 -38.79 18.51 -33.77
CA LEU A 80 -40.02 18.97 -33.14
C LEU A 80 -40.54 20.26 -33.81
N GLY A 81 -39.69 21.27 -33.98
CA GLY A 81 -40.11 22.52 -34.63
C GLY A 81 -40.57 22.34 -36.08
N ILE A 82 -39.92 21.43 -36.83
CA ILE A 82 -40.37 21.08 -38.19
C ILE A 82 -41.69 20.32 -38.16
N THR A 83 -41.91 19.44 -37.17
CA THR A 83 -43.21 18.77 -37.04
C THR A 83 -44.33 19.75 -36.69
N ASP A 84 -44.09 20.70 -35.79
CA ASP A 84 -45.08 21.72 -35.43
C ASP A 84 -45.45 22.56 -36.67
N ARG A 85 -44.46 22.98 -37.45
CA ARG A 85 -44.70 23.73 -38.68
C ARG A 85 -45.41 22.91 -39.76
N ALA A 86 -45.10 21.62 -39.87
CA ALA A 86 -45.81 20.72 -40.78
C ALA A 86 -47.27 20.52 -40.36
N ILE A 87 -47.55 20.45 -39.05
CA ILE A 87 -48.91 20.37 -38.50
C ILE A 87 -49.68 21.65 -38.85
N GLU A 88 -49.11 22.84 -38.62
CA GLU A 88 -49.74 24.12 -39.00
C GLU A 88 -50.13 24.16 -40.49
N ALA A 89 -49.25 23.69 -41.37
CA ALA A 89 -49.53 23.63 -42.80
C ALA A 89 -50.61 22.58 -43.16
N TYR A 90 -50.65 21.45 -42.45
CA TYR A 90 -51.71 20.47 -42.60
C TYR A 90 -53.06 20.97 -42.11
N ASP A 91 -53.11 21.68 -40.99
CA ASP A 91 -54.34 22.26 -40.43
C ASP A 91 -54.94 23.30 -41.38
N VAL A 92 -54.10 24.16 -41.97
CA VAL A 92 -54.54 25.13 -42.98
C VAL A 92 -55.02 24.44 -44.25
N LEU A 93 -54.31 23.42 -44.75
CA LEU A 93 -54.77 22.64 -45.91
C LEU A 93 -56.10 21.92 -45.64
N LEU A 94 -56.29 21.40 -44.42
CA LEU A 94 -57.54 20.78 -44.00
C LEU A 94 -58.68 21.81 -43.98
N ALA A 95 -58.46 22.98 -43.36
CA ALA A 95 -59.46 24.04 -43.32
C ALA A 95 -59.85 24.55 -44.73
N LEU A 96 -58.89 24.61 -45.66
CA LEU A 96 -59.17 24.93 -47.06
C LEU A 96 -60.05 23.87 -47.73
N LEU A 97 -59.78 22.58 -47.49
CA LEU A 97 -60.59 21.48 -48.03
C LEU A 97 -62.00 21.43 -47.41
N GLU A 98 -62.12 21.60 -46.10
CA GLU A 98 -63.42 21.63 -45.40
C GLU A 98 -64.29 22.80 -45.86
N THR A 99 -63.68 23.97 -46.07
CA THR A 99 -64.40 25.15 -46.59
C THR A 99 -64.78 25.00 -48.05
N GLU A 100 -63.95 24.34 -48.87
CA GLU A 100 -64.27 24.00 -50.27
C GLU A 100 -65.48 23.07 -50.36
N LEU A 101 -65.54 22.03 -49.53
CA LEU A 101 -66.71 21.13 -49.44
C LEU A 101 -67.96 21.84 -48.92
N SER A 102 -67.81 22.80 -47.99
CA SER A 102 -68.94 23.55 -47.41
C SER A 102 -69.47 24.65 -48.34
N LEU A 103 -68.72 25.04 -49.37
CA LEU A 103 -69.15 26.01 -50.38
C LEU A 103 -70.26 25.45 -51.28
N ASP A 104 -70.28 24.13 -51.48
CA ASP A 104 -71.32 23.43 -52.23
C ASP A 104 -72.72 23.58 -51.57
N GLU A 105 -72.78 23.87 -50.26
CA GLU A 105 -74.02 24.10 -49.50
C GLU A 105 -74.57 25.55 -49.54
N SER A 106 -73.91 26.47 -50.27
CA SER A 106 -74.42 27.82 -50.65
C SER A 106 -74.90 28.74 -49.51
N ASN A 107 -74.23 28.80 -48.37
CA ASN A 107 -74.55 29.72 -47.26
C ASN A 107 -73.61 30.96 -47.24
N SER A 108 -74.11 32.16 -46.91
CA SER A 108 -73.26 33.36 -46.80
C SER A 108 -72.10 33.20 -45.80
N ASN A 109 -72.27 32.35 -44.79
CA ASN A 109 -71.24 32.03 -43.80
C ASN A 109 -70.12 31.13 -44.37
N SER A 110 -70.41 30.28 -45.37
CA SER A 110 -69.38 29.41 -45.97
C SER A 110 -68.40 30.21 -46.82
N VAL A 111 -68.88 31.24 -47.53
CA VAL A 111 -68.03 32.18 -48.28
C VAL A 111 -67.11 32.97 -47.34
N GLN A 112 -67.63 33.47 -46.21
CA GLN A 112 -66.81 34.16 -45.22
C GLN A 112 -65.75 33.23 -44.61
N ASN A 113 -66.13 32.01 -44.22
CA ASN A 113 -65.20 31.01 -43.70
C ASN A 113 -64.10 30.65 -44.71
N ARG A 114 -64.44 30.56 -46.00
CA ARG A 114 -63.46 30.36 -47.08
C ARG A 114 -62.46 31.51 -47.16
N THR A 115 -62.94 32.76 -47.22
CA THR A 115 -62.05 33.93 -47.31
C THR A 115 -61.12 34.06 -46.11
N ALA A 116 -61.58 33.67 -44.92
CA ALA A 116 -60.75 33.63 -43.72
C ALA A 116 -59.65 32.56 -43.82
N ALA A 117 -60.00 31.34 -44.25
CA ALA A 117 -59.03 30.26 -44.46
C ALA A 117 -57.96 30.62 -45.51
N GLU A 118 -58.37 31.25 -46.62
CA GLU A 118 -57.45 31.72 -47.67
C GLU A 118 -56.51 32.83 -47.17
N THR A 119 -56.98 33.71 -46.29
CA THR A 119 -56.15 34.77 -45.68
C THR A 119 -55.07 34.17 -44.78
N VAL A 120 -55.45 33.22 -43.92
CA VAL A 120 -54.50 32.49 -43.05
C VAL A 120 -53.50 31.69 -43.89
N ALA A 121 -53.95 31.06 -44.97
CA ALA A 121 -53.09 30.29 -45.85
C ALA A 121 -52.05 31.14 -46.58
N LYS A 122 -52.42 32.34 -47.05
CA LYS A 122 -51.48 33.31 -47.63
C LYS A 122 -50.45 33.77 -46.60
N GLN A 123 -50.89 34.11 -45.38
CA GLN A 123 -49.99 34.50 -44.29
C GLN A 123 -48.99 33.38 -43.97
N LEU A 124 -49.47 32.15 -43.83
CA LEU A 124 -48.62 30.98 -43.60
C LEU A 124 -47.61 30.78 -44.73
N LEU A 125 -48.05 30.92 -45.99
CA LEU A 125 -47.20 30.75 -47.17
C LEU A 125 -46.08 31.80 -47.22
N THR A 126 -46.39 33.07 -46.96
CA THR A 126 -45.37 34.13 -46.90
C THR A 126 -44.32 33.88 -45.81
N HIS A 127 -44.74 33.29 -44.68
CA HIS A 127 -43.83 32.90 -43.61
C HIS A 127 -43.00 31.66 -43.97
N LEU A 128 -43.57 30.69 -44.70
CA LEU A 128 -42.81 29.54 -45.21
C LEU A 128 -41.81 29.94 -46.30
N ASP A 129 -42.14 30.94 -47.12
CA ASP A 129 -41.27 31.46 -48.18
C ASP A 129 -40.06 32.23 -47.62
N SER A 130 -40.21 32.85 -46.44
CA SER A 130 -39.14 33.60 -45.74
C SER A 130 -38.34 32.78 -44.73
N TYR A 131 -38.71 31.51 -44.53
CA TYR A 131 -38.17 30.64 -43.49
C TYR A 131 -36.69 30.27 -43.71
N GLN A 132 -35.88 30.39 -42.65
CA GLN A 132 -34.50 29.91 -42.61
C GLN A 132 -34.36 28.78 -41.58
N SER A 133 -33.69 27.67 -41.91
CA SER A 133 -33.59 26.48 -41.04
C SER A 133 -32.96 26.73 -39.64
N THR A 134 -32.29 27.87 -39.44
CA THR A 134 -31.75 28.32 -38.14
C THR A 134 -32.81 28.88 -37.18
N ASP A 135 -33.99 29.26 -37.66
CA ASP A 135 -35.04 29.91 -36.85
C ASP A 135 -35.70 28.94 -35.85
N ILE A 136 -35.53 27.63 -36.04
CA ILE A 136 -36.00 26.58 -35.11
C ILE A 136 -35.18 26.53 -33.81
N LEU A 137 -33.94 27.04 -33.83
CA LEU A 137 -33.07 27.01 -32.65
C LEU A 137 -33.43 28.09 -31.62
N LEU A 138 -34.19 29.11 -32.03
CA LEU A 138 -34.73 30.13 -31.15
C LEU A 138 -36.03 29.61 -30.52
N SER A 139 -36.24 29.92 -29.23
CA SER A 139 -37.45 29.49 -28.55
C SER A 139 -38.70 30.06 -29.25
N PRO A 140 -39.85 29.38 -29.22
CA PRO A 140 -41.11 29.90 -29.80
C PRO A 140 -41.48 31.31 -29.32
N TRP A 141 -40.99 31.71 -28.14
CA TRP A 141 -41.18 33.03 -27.53
C TRP A 141 -40.23 34.13 -28.05
N GLN A 142 -39.15 33.77 -28.74
CA GLN A 142 -38.16 34.69 -29.32
C GLN A 142 -38.41 34.95 -30.81
N ASN A 143 -39.12 34.05 -31.49
CA ASN A 143 -39.58 34.29 -32.85
C ASN A 143 -40.79 35.23 -32.78
N HIS A 144 -40.55 36.53 -32.98
CA HIS A 144 -41.59 37.55 -33.15
C HIS A 144 -42.34 37.38 -34.49
N VAL A 145 -42.91 36.19 -34.72
CA VAL A 145 -43.62 35.77 -35.95
C VAL A 145 -44.82 36.67 -36.28
N TYR A 146 -45.35 37.42 -35.31
CA TYR A 146 -46.53 38.25 -35.49
C TYR A 146 -46.26 39.71 -35.90
N THR A 147 -45.04 40.06 -36.32
CA THR A 147 -44.68 41.47 -36.62
C THR A 147 -44.15 41.71 -38.02
N SER A 148 -44.34 40.75 -38.94
CA SER A 148 -44.16 41.03 -40.37
C SER A 148 -45.40 41.75 -40.90
N PRO A 149 -45.26 42.89 -41.60
CA PRO A 149 -46.39 43.62 -42.13
C PRO A 149 -47.17 42.71 -43.09
N ILE A 150 -48.49 42.63 -42.88
CA ILE A 150 -49.41 41.98 -43.80
C ILE A 150 -49.25 42.71 -45.14
N SER A 151 -48.50 42.11 -46.07
CA SER A 151 -48.53 42.57 -47.44
C SER A 151 -49.91 42.21 -47.95
N GLU A 152 -50.78 43.20 -48.09
CA GLU A 152 -52.09 43.08 -48.75
C GLU A 152 -51.88 42.73 -50.22
N ASN A 153 -51.56 41.46 -50.49
CA ASN A 153 -51.70 40.89 -51.81
C ASN A 153 -53.17 40.48 -51.97
N ASP A 154 -53.92 41.35 -52.65
CA ASP A 154 -55.32 41.15 -53.08
C ASP A 154 -55.49 40.01 -54.12
N GLU A 155 -54.43 39.25 -54.42
CA GLU A 155 -54.48 38.17 -55.38
C GLU A 155 -55.38 37.03 -54.87
N PRO A 156 -56.39 36.57 -55.63
CA PRO A 156 -57.27 35.48 -55.20
C PRO A 156 -56.47 34.19 -54.96
N TRP A 157 -56.91 33.38 -53.98
CA TRP A 157 -56.29 32.07 -53.73
C TRP A 157 -56.36 31.23 -55.01
N SER A 158 -55.22 30.67 -55.41
CA SER A 158 -55.11 29.90 -56.66
C SER A 158 -54.54 28.51 -56.41
N SER A 159 -54.77 27.59 -57.35
CA SER A 159 -54.19 26.24 -57.31
C SER A 159 -52.66 26.25 -57.23
N ASP A 160 -52.01 27.32 -57.69
CA ASP A 160 -50.56 27.50 -57.55
C ASP A 160 -50.13 27.76 -56.09
N HIS A 161 -50.90 28.56 -55.34
CA HIS A 161 -50.66 28.79 -53.91
C HIS A 161 -50.77 27.49 -53.10
N GLU A 162 -51.76 26.68 -53.41
CA GLU A 162 -51.94 25.37 -52.79
C GLU A 162 -50.81 24.41 -53.16
N ARG A 163 -50.38 24.39 -54.44
CA ARG A 163 -49.23 23.59 -54.90
C ARG A 163 -47.96 23.97 -54.13
N ARG A 164 -47.68 25.27 -53.98
CA ARG A 164 -46.53 25.79 -53.22
C ARG A 164 -46.61 25.39 -51.74
N LEU A 165 -47.78 25.51 -51.11
CA LEU A 165 -47.97 25.07 -49.73
C LEU A 165 -47.71 23.57 -49.57
N ARG A 166 -48.21 22.73 -50.48
CA ARG A 166 -47.93 21.27 -50.50
C ARG A 166 -46.45 20.96 -50.73
N GLU A 167 -45.76 21.74 -51.55
CA GLU A 167 -44.31 21.62 -51.76
C GLU A 167 -43.53 21.94 -50.50
N HIS A 168 -43.89 23.01 -49.77
CA HIS A 168 -43.31 23.34 -48.47
C HIS A 168 -43.51 22.20 -47.46
N VAL A 169 -44.70 21.61 -47.40
CA VAL A 169 -44.95 20.44 -46.55
C VAL A 169 -44.06 19.24 -46.94
N SER A 170 -43.87 19.00 -48.24
CA SER A 170 -42.96 17.97 -48.73
C SER A 170 -41.51 18.24 -48.31
N ARG A 171 -41.07 19.51 -48.40
CA ARG A 171 -39.73 19.95 -47.97
C ARG A 171 -39.55 19.76 -46.47
N LEU A 172 -40.50 20.18 -45.64
CA LEU A 172 -40.46 20.00 -44.19
C LEU A 172 -40.38 18.50 -43.82
N LYS A 173 -41.13 17.64 -44.52
CA LYS A 173 -41.02 16.18 -44.35
C LYS A 173 -39.64 15.64 -44.69
N ALA A 174 -39.04 16.12 -45.79
CA ALA A 174 -37.69 15.74 -46.18
C ALA A 174 -36.64 16.21 -45.17
N GLU A 175 -36.73 17.46 -44.69
CA GLU A 175 -35.84 18.01 -43.66
C GLU A 175 -35.94 17.22 -42.34
N ARG A 176 -37.16 16.88 -41.90
CA ARG A 176 -37.37 16.01 -40.73
C ARG A 176 -36.68 14.65 -40.90
N SER A 177 -36.78 14.04 -42.09
CA SER A 177 -36.10 12.78 -42.38
C SER A 177 -34.58 12.92 -42.33
N ASN A 178 -34.03 14.03 -42.83
CA ASN A 178 -32.60 14.31 -42.78
C ASN A 178 -32.10 14.45 -41.34
N ILE A 179 -32.84 15.17 -40.49
CA ILE A 179 -32.53 15.30 -39.06
C ILE A 179 -32.63 13.96 -38.36
N GLN A 180 -33.62 13.13 -38.72
CA GLN A 180 -33.75 11.78 -38.17
C GLN A 180 -32.53 10.89 -38.49
N GLY A 181 -31.87 11.12 -39.61
CA GLY A 181 -30.61 10.46 -39.95
C GLY A 181 -29.42 10.84 -39.06
N THR A 182 -29.51 11.92 -38.28
CA THR A 182 -28.43 12.41 -37.41
C THR A 182 -28.48 11.87 -35.98
N TYR A 183 -29.53 11.11 -35.61
CA TYR A 183 -29.65 10.55 -34.26
C TYR A 183 -28.58 9.50 -33.97
N VAL A 184 -27.90 9.67 -32.84
CA VAL A 184 -26.90 8.73 -32.33
C VAL A 184 -27.53 7.84 -31.27
N ALA A 185 -27.17 6.55 -31.23
CA ALA A 185 -27.56 5.67 -30.13
C ALA A 185 -26.93 6.16 -28.81
N LEU A 186 -27.77 6.50 -27.82
CA LEU A 186 -27.32 6.99 -26.53
C LEU A 186 -26.92 5.83 -25.62
N GLU A 187 -25.75 5.95 -25.01
CA GLU A 187 -25.28 5.04 -23.97
C GLU A 187 -25.67 5.61 -22.60
N SER A 188 -26.26 4.81 -21.72
CA SER A 188 -26.57 5.27 -20.36
C SER A 188 -25.28 5.50 -19.56
N THR A 189 -25.19 6.65 -18.89
CA THR A 189 -24.13 6.98 -17.91
C THR A 189 -24.17 6.08 -16.68
N GLN A 190 -25.33 5.47 -16.39
CA GLN A 190 -25.62 4.73 -15.17
C GLN A 190 -25.54 3.21 -15.37
N VAL A 191 -24.70 2.73 -16.29
CA VAL A 191 -24.38 1.30 -16.33
C VAL A 191 -23.32 0.98 -15.28
N GLU A 192 -23.76 1.05 -14.04
CA GLU A 192 -23.28 0.14 -13.01
C GLU A 192 -24.17 -1.11 -13.13
N ASN A 193 -23.54 -2.26 -13.40
CA ASN A 193 -24.15 -3.59 -13.56
C ASN A 193 -24.95 -3.91 -14.83
N VAL A 194 -24.33 -3.77 -16.01
CA VAL A 194 -24.58 -4.76 -17.07
C VAL A 194 -23.36 -5.69 -17.10
N PRO A 195 -23.53 -7.03 -17.19
CA PRO A 195 -22.43 -7.94 -17.46
C PRO A 195 -22.02 -7.79 -18.94
N VAL A 196 -21.68 -6.58 -19.37
CA VAL A 196 -20.89 -6.39 -20.57
C VAL A 196 -19.50 -6.80 -20.13
N ARG A 197 -19.03 -7.93 -20.68
CA ARG A 197 -17.65 -8.38 -20.60
C ARG A 197 -16.76 -7.13 -20.64
N PRO A 198 -16.09 -6.78 -19.54
CA PRO A 198 -15.19 -5.64 -19.55
C PRO A 198 -14.28 -5.83 -20.75
N SER A 199 -14.07 -4.75 -21.50
CA SER A 199 -13.04 -4.82 -22.54
C SER A 199 -11.75 -5.32 -21.86
N SER A 200 -11.00 -6.22 -22.47
CA SER A 200 -9.76 -6.76 -21.88
C SER A 200 -8.81 -5.65 -21.41
N SER A 201 -8.90 -4.47 -22.04
CA SER A 201 -8.21 -3.23 -21.67
C SER A 201 -8.66 -2.61 -20.34
N GLN A 202 -9.93 -2.71 -19.94
CA GLN A 202 -10.40 -2.20 -18.64
C GLN A 202 -10.03 -3.14 -17.50
N GLU A 203 -10.14 -4.45 -17.71
CA GLU A 203 -9.65 -5.46 -16.76
C GLU A 203 -8.15 -5.33 -16.53
N ALA A 204 -7.36 -5.15 -17.60
CA ALA A 204 -5.92 -4.93 -17.49
C ALA A 204 -5.57 -3.69 -16.67
N ARG A 205 -6.21 -2.54 -16.96
CA ARG A 205 -5.98 -1.29 -16.22
C ARG A 205 -6.32 -1.41 -14.73
N LYS A 206 -7.40 -2.11 -14.40
CA LYS A 206 -7.78 -2.39 -13.02
C LYS A 206 -6.71 -3.24 -12.32
N MET A 207 -6.21 -4.29 -12.97
CA MET A 207 -5.13 -5.10 -12.42
C MET A 207 -3.82 -4.33 -12.27
N ASP A 208 -3.50 -3.44 -13.21
CA ASP A 208 -2.32 -2.57 -13.12
C ASP A 208 -2.41 -1.61 -11.93
N LEU A 209 -3.59 -1.05 -11.68
CA LEU A 209 -3.84 -0.20 -10.50
C LEU A 209 -3.72 -1.00 -9.20
N GLU A 210 -4.35 -2.17 -9.11
CA GLU A 210 -4.26 -3.06 -7.94
C GLU A 210 -2.79 -3.48 -7.67
N MET A 211 -2.04 -3.83 -8.72
CA MET A 211 -0.62 -4.13 -8.62
C MET A 211 0.19 -2.92 -8.12
N ALA A 212 -0.08 -1.73 -8.64
CA ALA A 212 0.60 -0.51 -8.22
C ALA A 212 0.31 -0.14 -6.76
N VAL A 213 -0.94 -0.32 -6.31
CA VAL A 213 -1.34 -0.10 -4.91
C VAL A 213 -0.65 -1.10 -3.99
N LEU A 214 -0.65 -2.39 -4.33
CA LEU A 214 0.08 -3.42 -3.57
C LEU A 214 1.58 -3.11 -3.50
N MET A 215 2.17 -2.62 -4.60
CA MET A 215 3.57 -2.21 -4.62
C MET A 215 3.82 -0.98 -3.74
N GLN A 216 2.90 -0.01 -3.72
CA GLN A 216 2.95 1.14 -2.82
C GLN A 216 2.91 0.72 -1.35
N GLU A 217 1.98 -0.15 -0.97
CA GLU A 217 1.86 -0.69 0.38
C GLU A 217 3.13 -1.45 0.80
N LEU A 218 3.64 -2.33 -0.08
CA LEU A 218 4.87 -3.06 0.16
C LEU A 218 6.07 -2.13 0.37
N MET A 219 6.16 -1.07 -0.42
CA MET A 219 7.26 -0.13 -0.32
C MET A 219 7.14 0.78 0.91
N GLY A 220 5.92 1.12 1.33
CA GLY A 220 5.66 1.76 2.62
C GLY A 220 6.13 0.89 3.79
N LEU A 221 5.80 -0.40 3.79
CA LEU A 221 6.30 -1.35 4.81
C LEU A 221 7.83 -1.47 4.80
N ARG A 222 8.49 -1.35 3.63
CA ARG A 222 9.95 -1.34 3.53
C ARG A 222 10.56 -0.06 4.10
N GLU A 223 9.92 1.09 3.88
CA GLU A 223 10.31 2.36 4.52
C GLU A 223 10.20 2.25 6.04
N ASP A 224 9.06 1.80 6.57
CA ASP A 224 8.83 1.63 8.01
C ASP A 224 9.88 0.70 8.63
N LYS A 225 10.16 -0.43 7.97
CA LYS A 225 11.22 -1.36 8.39
C LYS A 225 12.59 -0.67 8.43
N ALA A 226 12.95 0.07 7.40
CA ALA A 226 14.26 0.76 7.35
C ALA A 226 14.37 1.85 8.43
N GLU A 227 13.26 2.52 8.73
CA GLU A 227 13.18 3.49 9.82
C GLU A 227 13.32 2.82 11.20
N LEU A 228 12.66 1.68 11.42
CA LEU A 228 12.82 0.89 12.64
C LEU A 228 14.25 0.37 12.82
N VAL A 229 14.90 -0.10 11.75
CA VAL A 229 16.31 -0.53 11.80
C VAL A 229 17.23 0.63 12.20
N THR A 230 16.98 1.83 11.69
CA THR A 230 17.75 3.03 12.06
C THR A 230 17.55 3.37 13.54
N LYS A 231 16.31 3.34 14.03
CA LYS A 231 15.99 3.57 15.46
C LYS A 231 16.64 2.53 16.36
N LEU A 232 16.58 1.25 15.98
CA LEU A 232 17.23 0.16 16.71
C LEU A 232 18.74 0.36 16.81
N PHE A 233 19.42 0.72 15.72
CA PHE A 233 20.86 0.97 15.73
C PHE A 233 21.26 2.07 16.72
N VAL A 234 20.52 3.18 16.75
CA VAL A 234 20.75 4.28 17.70
C VAL A 234 20.54 3.81 19.14
N LEU A 235 19.43 3.10 19.40
CA LEU A 235 19.13 2.58 20.74
C LEU A 235 20.17 1.55 21.22
N GLU A 236 20.67 0.69 20.34
CA GLU A 236 21.73 -0.28 20.65
C GLU A 236 23.02 0.45 21.05
N LYS A 237 23.40 1.51 20.30
CA LYS A 237 24.56 2.35 20.61
C LYS A 237 24.42 3.01 21.99
N ASP A 238 23.26 3.59 22.26
CA ASP A 238 22.98 4.28 23.54
C ASP A 238 22.96 3.29 24.70
N LYS A 239 22.38 2.09 24.51
CA LYS A 239 22.43 1.00 25.47
C LYS A 239 23.86 0.60 25.81
N SER A 240 24.70 0.34 24.81
CA SER A 240 26.11 -0.01 25.04
C SER A 240 26.87 1.10 25.77
N ALA A 241 26.60 2.37 25.45
CA ALA A 241 27.21 3.50 26.14
C ALA A 241 26.78 3.58 27.63
N ILE A 242 25.52 3.31 27.92
CA ILE A 242 25.00 3.26 29.31
C ILE A 242 25.58 2.05 30.06
N GLU A 243 25.67 0.89 29.43
CA GLU A 243 26.27 -0.31 30.02
C GLU A 243 27.75 -0.11 30.41
N LEU A 244 28.52 0.62 29.59
CA LEU A 244 29.89 0.99 29.92
C LEU A 244 29.96 1.94 31.13
N LYS A 245 29.09 2.95 31.18
CA LYS A 245 28.99 3.85 32.33
C LYS A 245 28.61 3.10 33.61
N LEU A 246 27.69 2.15 33.52
CA LEU A 246 27.29 1.31 34.64
C LEU A 246 28.49 0.51 35.18
N LYS A 247 29.21 -0.20 34.31
CA LYS A 247 30.40 -0.97 34.69
C LYS A 247 31.48 -0.10 35.34
N TYR A 248 31.67 1.12 34.83
CA TYR A 248 32.61 2.08 35.41
C TYR A 248 32.22 2.45 36.85
N VAL A 249 30.95 2.81 37.07
CA VAL A 249 30.42 3.16 38.41
C VAL A 249 30.49 1.96 39.36
N GLU A 250 30.13 0.76 38.91
CA GLU A 250 30.25 -0.47 39.71
C GLU A 250 31.71 -0.76 40.13
N GLY A 251 32.66 -0.55 39.21
CA GLY A 251 34.09 -0.67 39.50
C GLY A 251 34.54 0.34 40.56
N GLN A 252 34.11 1.60 40.42
CA GLN A 252 34.38 2.65 41.40
C GLN A 252 33.78 2.31 42.77
N GLN A 253 32.55 1.84 42.82
CA GLN A 253 31.88 1.41 44.05
C GLN A 253 32.63 0.26 44.74
N LYS A 254 33.08 -0.75 43.97
CA LYS A 254 33.88 -1.86 44.51
C LYS A 254 35.21 -1.39 45.08
N ALA A 255 35.90 -0.46 44.40
CA ALA A 255 37.15 0.12 44.89
C ALA A 255 36.94 0.92 46.19
N GLN A 256 35.89 1.75 46.24
CA GLN A 256 35.52 2.49 47.46
C GLN A 256 35.13 1.55 48.61
N ALA A 257 34.38 0.49 48.34
CA ALA A 257 34.03 -0.52 49.33
C ALA A 257 35.26 -1.26 49.88
N ALA A 258 36.23 -1.61 49.02
CA ALA A 258 37.49 -2.21 49.44
C ALA A 258 38.33 -1.24 50.30
N ALA A 259 38.38 0.05 49.94
CA ALA A 259 39.05 1.08 50.72
C ALA A 259 38.43 1.24 52.12
N LEU A 260 37.09 1.29 52.22
CA LEU A 260 36.38 1.33 53.50
C LEU A 260 36.69 0.09 54.35
N LYS A 261 36.70 -1.10 53.76
CA LYS A 261 37.03 -2.34 54.45
C LYS A 261 38.45 -2.35 55.00
N ASN A 262 39.42 -1.84 54.23
CA ASN A 262 40.81 -1.70 54.70
C ASN A 262 40.92 -0.72 55.87
N LEU A 263 40.26 0.44 55.79
CA LEU A 263 40.24 1.42 56.88
C LEU A 263 39.59 0.86 58.15
N GLN A 264 38.49 0.11 58.02
CA GLN A 264 37.87 -0.59 59.14
C GLN A 264 38.81 -1.64 59.76
N GLY A 265 39.59 -2.36 58.95
CA GLY A 265 40.61 -3.28 59.42
C GLY A 265 41.70 -2.57 60.23
N GLN A 266 42.25 -1.48 59.68
CA GLN A 266 43.25 -0.66 60.38
C GLN A 266 42.71 -0.10 61.71
N LEU A 267 41.46 0.36 61.75
CA LEU A 267 40.81 0.80 62.99
C LEU A 267 40.78 -0.32 64.03
N LYS A 268 40.32 -1.52 63.67
CA LYS A 268 40.30 -2.68 64.58
C LYS A 268 41.70 -3.06 65.09
N ASP A 269 42.70 -3.02 64.21
CA ASP A 269 44.08 -3.31 64.61
C ASP A 269 44.62 -2.26 65.60
N THR A 270 44.30 -0.97 65.38
CA THR A 270 44.65 0.10 66.32
C THR A 270 43.91 -0.02 67.66
N GLU A 271 42.64 -0.40 67.65
CA GLU A 271 41.85 -0.67 68.86
C GLU A 271 42.44 -1.86 69.64
N ALA A 272 42.85 -2.93 68.95
CA ALA A 272 43.50 -4.09 69.56
C ALA A 272 44.86 -3.75 70.17
N LEU A 273 45.68 -2.93 69.49
CA LEU A 273 46.95 -2.44 70.04
C LEU A 273 46.75 -1.56 71.28
N LEU A 274 45.73 -0.70 71.29
CA LEU A 274 45.35 0.09 72.47
C LEU A 274 44.89 -0.81 73.63
N ALA A 275 44.10 -1.86 73.35
CA ALA A 275 43.70 -2.85 74.34
C ALA A 275 44.90 -3.60 74.93
N LEU A 276 45.86 -4.02 74.09
CA LEU A 276 47.11 -4.65 74.55
C LEU A 276 47.98 -3.68 75.37
N ALA A 277 48.09 -2.41 74.96
CA ALA A 277 48.85 -1.40 75.69
C ALA A 277 48.25 -1.14 77.08
N THR A 278 46.92 -1.08 77.19
CA THR A 278 46.22 -0.94 78.48
C THR A 278 46.35 -2.18 79.35
N GLN A 279 46.31 -3.38 78.75
CA GLN A 279 46.54 -4.64 79.46
C GLN A 279 47.99 -4.78 79.93
N ASN A 280 48.97 -4.43 79.11
CA ASN A 280 50.39 -4.39 79.50
C ASN A 280 50.65 -3.40 80.64
N LYS A 281 49.95 -2.26 80.67
CA LYS A 281 50.05 -1.30 81.78
C LYS A 281 49.47 -1.86 83.08
N ALA A 282 48.43 -2.69 83.01
CA ALA A 282 47.90 -3.43 84.16
C ALA A 282 48.83 -4.59 84.57
N SER A 283 49.38 -5.33 83.61
CA SER A 283 50.35 -6.40 83.85
C SER A 283 51.65 -5.90 84.44
N VAL A 284 52.24 -4.77 83.99
CA VAL A 284 53.42 -4.16 84.63
C VAL A 284 53.10 -3.72 86.06
N LYS A 285 51.87 -3.27 86.33
CA LYS A 285 51.43 -2.93 87.69
C LYS A 285 51.33 -4.17 88.59
N ILE A 286 50.86 -5.30 88.02
CA ILE A 286 50.81 -6.61 88.70
C ILE A 286 52.23 -7.21 88.81
N GLU A 287 53.11 -7.00 87.83
CA GLU A 287 54.47 -7.53 87.78
C GLU A 287 55.40 -6.76 88.73
N VAL A 288 55.20 -5.46 88.96
CA VAL A 288 55.88 -4.74 90.06
C VAL A 288 55.43 -5.27 91.43
N VAL A 289 54.14 -5.62 91.59
CA VAL A 289 53.63 -6.28 92.82
C VAL A 289 54.20 -7.70 92.95
N ALA A 290 54.25 -8.47 91.87
CA ALA A 290 54.74 -9.84 91.85
C ALA A 290 56.27 -9.94 91.94
N ILE A 291 57.06 -9.00 91.39
CA ILE A 291 58.52 -8.91 91.55
C ILE A 291 58.86 -8.64 93.02
N THR A 292 58.04 -7.83 93.71
CA THR A 292 58.17 -7.60 95.15
C THR A 292 57.92 -8.89 95.95
N GLU A 293 57.07 -9.79 95.46
CA GLU A 293 56.77 -11.10 96.07
C GLU A 293 57.73 -12.23 95.64
N LYS A 294 58.29 -12.13 94.42
CA LYS A 294 59.17 -13.15 93.79
C LYS A 294 60.64 -12.99 94.20
N ILE A 295 61.06 -11.79 94.65
CA ILE A 295 62.38 -11.59 95.28
C ILE A 295 62.52 -12.35 96.61
N ILE A 296 61.42 -12.75 97.26
CA ILE A 296 61.44 -13.61 98.47
C ILE A 296 61.59 -15.10 98.13
N LYS A 297 61.36 -15.51 96.88
CA LYS A 297 61.51 -16.91 96.43
C LYS A 297 62.54 -16.99 95.32
N GLN A 298 63.75 -16.63 95.69
CA GLN A 298 64.95 -17.05 94.99
C GLN A 298 65.04 -18.59 95.03
N GLU A 299 65.66 -19.13 93.98
CA GLU A 299 66.19 -20.49 93.89
C GLU A 299 65.21 -21.59 93.47
N ARG A 300 65.15 -21.87 92.16
CA ARG A 300 65.69 -23.13 91.60
C ARG A 300 65.26 -23.32 90.14
N GLY A 301 66.26 -23.65 89.32
CA GLY A 301 66.12 -24.57 88.20
C GLY A 301 65.44 -24.02 86.97
N TYR A 302 66.26 -23.71 85.95
CA TYR A 302 65.88 -23.84 84.55
C TYR A 302 65.27 -25.24 84.37
N SER A 303 63.95 -25.32 84.20
CA SER A 303 63.22 -26.59 84.18
C SER A 303 62.65 -26.84 82.79
N ASP A 304 62.64 -28.12 82.42
CA ASP A 304 62.02 -28.73 81.25
C ASP A 304 60.59 -28.21 80.92
N ALA A 305 59.94 -27.58 81.90
CA ALA A 305 58.63 -26.97 81.81
C ALA A 305 58.56 -25.80 80.81
N GLU A 306 59.59 -24.96 80.68
CA GLU A 306 59.56 -23.83 79.73
C GLU A 306 59.66 -24.29 78.26
N HIS A 307 60.41 -25.37 78.01
CA HIS A 307 60.50 -25.97 76.67
C HIS A 307 59.22 -26.72 76.29
N ALA A 308 58.64 -27.47 77.24
CA ALA A 308 57.33 -28.12 77.06
C ALA A 308 56.22 -27.09 76.76
N GLN A 309 56.23 -25.94 77.44
CA GLN A 309 55.26 -24.88 77.25
C GLN A 309 55.41 -24.15 75.90
N GLY A 310 56.65 -24.02 75.39
CA GLY A 310 56.92 -23.50 74.04
C GLY A 310 56.40 -24.43 72.94
N VAL A 311 56.66 -25.74 73.07
CA VAL A 311 56.15 -26.77 72.14
C VAL A 311 54.62 -26.84 72.16
N GLU A 312 54.00 -26.72 73.34
CA GLU A 312 52.55 -26.68 73.49
C GLU A 312 51.91 -25.45 72.80
N LEU A 313 52.55 -24.28 72.93
CA LEU A 313 52.10 -23.07 72.25
C LEU A 313 52.19 -23.18 70.72
N GLU A 314 53.29 -23.74 70.21
CA GLU A 314 53.46 -23.98 68.77
C GLU A 314 52.44 -24.99 68.22
N LEU A 315 52.15 -26.06 68.95
CA LEU A 315 51.12 -27.04 68.59
C LEU A 315 49.73 -26.39 68.55
N MET A 316 49.40 -25.55 69.54
CA MET A 316 48.12 -24.82 69.58
C MET A 316 47.99 -23.84 68.42
N GLN A 317 49.07 -23.13 68.06
CA GLN A 317 49.09 -22.26 66.89
C GLN A 317 48.98 -23.04 65.57
N ALA A 318 49.61 -24.21 65.47
CA ALA A 318 49.51 -25.10 64.32
C ALA A 318 48.08 -25.61 64.13
N LEU A 319 47.42 -26.07 65.20
CA LEU A 319 46.02 -26.50 65.18
C LEU A 319 45.08 -25.34 64.80
N ALA A 320 45.32 -24.12 65.28
CA ALA A 320 44.54 -22.94 64.91
C ALA A 320 44.73 -22.54 63.43
N ARG A 321 45.92 -22.78 62.85
CA ARG A 321 46.16 -22.60 61.41
C ARG A 321 45.46 -23.69 60.61
N GLU A 322 45.53 -24.94 61.05
CA GLU A 322 44.83 -26.07 60.41
C GLU A 322 43.31 -25.86 60.40
N ALA A 323 42.71 -25.45 61.52
CA ALA A 323 41.29 -25.16 61.63
C ALA A 323 40.84 -24.07 60.64
N ARG A 324 41.61 -22.98 60.52
CA ARG A 324 41.34 -21.91 59.54
C ARG A 324 41.48 -22.39 58.10
N LEU A 325 42.47 -23.23 57.83
CA LEU A 325 42.66 -23.81 56.50
C LEU A 325 41.50 -24.73 56.11
N LYS A 326 41.00 -25.55 57.05
CA LYS A 326 39.83 -26.41 56.84
C LYS A 326 38.56 -25.60 56.53
N VAL A 327 38.31 -24.52 57.27
CA VAL A 327 37.16 -23.63 56.98
C VAL A 327 37.28 -23.03 55.58
N ARG A 328 38.46 -22.53 55.21
CA ARG A 328 38.68 -21.95 53.87
C ARG A 328 38.57 -22.97 52.74
N LEU A 329 39.04 -24.20 52.97
CA LEU A 329 38.84 -25.31 52.03
C LEU A 329 37.35 -25.64 51.87
N GLN A 330 36.60 -25.67 52.97
CA GLN A 330 35.16 -25.91 52.93
C GLN A 330 34.42 -24.81 52.15
N GLU A 331 34.77 -23.54 52.35
CA GLU A 331 34.23 -22.40 51.58
C GLU A 331 34.59 -22.48 50.08
N LEU A 332 35.81 -22.95 49.76
CA LEU A 332 36.22 -23.14 48.37
C LEU A 332 35.43 -24.28 47.70
N VAL A 333 35.17 -25.37 48.44
CA VAL A 333 34.35 -26.48 47.96
C VAL A 333 32.91 -26.03 47.71
N THR A 334 32.30 -25.30 48.64
CA THR A 334 30.91 -24.83 48.47
C THR A 334 30.77 -23.83 47.31
N THR A 335 31.76 -22.94 47.13
CA THR A 335 31.77 -22.01 45.98
C THR A 335 31.97 -22.74 44.65
N LEU A 336 32.84 -23.76 44.61
CA LEU A 336 33.00 -24.61 43.42
C LEU A 336 31.72 -25.40 43.10
N GLU A 337 31.06 -25.98 44.10
CA GLU A 337 29.78 -26.67 43.94
C GLU A 337 28.71 -25.72 43.39
N GLN A 338 28.64 -24.49 43.90
CA GLN A 338 27.67 -23.49 43.45
C GLN A 338 27.94 -23.03 42.01
N VAL A 339 29.20 -22.77 41.65
CA VAL A 339 29.58 -22.42 40.27
C VAL A 339 29.30 -23.58 39.32
N THR A 340 29.59 -24.81 39.73
CA THR A 340 29.33 -26.02 38.93
C THR A 340 27.83 -26.19 38.69
N LYS A 341 27.00 -26.11 39.73
CA LYS A 341 25.55 -26.18 39.61
C LYS A 341 24.97 -25.07 38.73
N ASN A 342 25.53 -23.86 38.81
CA ASN A 342 25.12 -22.75 37.95
C ASN A 342 25.52 -22.96 36.48
N ALA A 343 26.70 -23.53 36.22
CA ALA A 343 27.12 -23.90 34.87
C ALA A 343 26.24 -25.01 34.29
N GLU A 344 25.92 -26.04 35.08
CA GLU A 344 25.00 -27.11 34.70
C GLU A 344 23.59 -26.58 34.37
N ALA A 345 23.04 -25.68 35.20
CA ALA A 345 21.75 -25.05 34.94
C ALA A 345 21.75 -24.28 33.61
N ARG A 346 22.81 -23.49 33.34
CA ARG A 346 22.97 -22.78 32.05
C ARG A 346 23.09 -23.72 30.86
N LEU A 347 23.74 -24.88 31.03
CA LEU A 347 23.83 -25.88 29.96
C LEU A 347 22.48 -26.56 29.69
N ILE A 348 21.66 -26.78 30.72
CA ILE A 348 20.29 -27.31 30.56
C ILE A 348 19.42 -26.30 29.82
N GLU A 349 19.40 -25.04 30.27
CA GLU A 349 18.66 -23.95 29.62
C GLU A 349 19.10 -23.77 28.16
N GLY A 350 20.42 -23.79 27.91
CA GLY A 350 20.96 -23.73 26.55
C GLY A 350 20.49 -24.90 25.66
N ARG A 351 20.36 -26.11 26.22
CA ARG A 351 19.81 -27.26 25.48
C ARG A 351 18.33 -27.12 25.16
N GLU A 352 17.53 -26.58 26.08
CA GLU A 352 16.10 -26.31 25.88
C GLU A 352 15.89 -25.27 24.77
N ILE A 353 16.65 -24.17 24.78
CA ILE A 353 16.60 -23.16 23.71
C ILE A 353 16.97 -23.76 22.35
N VAL A 354 18.02 -24.58 22.29
CA VAL A 354 18.41 -25.27 21.05
C VAL A 354 17.31 -26.23 20.59
N HIS A 355 16.66 -26.93 21.52
CA HIS A 355 15.54 -27.81 21.20
C HIS A 355 14.36 -27.02 20.60
N ASP A 356 13.97 -25.90 21.23
CA ASP A 356 12.88 -25.04 20.75
C ASP A 356 13.21 -24.39 19.40
N LEU A 357 14.44 -23.94 19.19
CA LEU A 357 14.91 -23.45 17.90
C LEU A 357 14.85 -24.53 16.81
N ASN A 358 15.27 -25.75 17.13
CA ASN A 358 15.18 -26.86 16.18
C ASN A 358 13.71 -27.22 15.87
N HIS A 359 12.83 -27.20 16.87
CA HIS A 359 11.42 -27.47 16.70
C HIS A 359 10.73 -26.41 15.82
N THR A 360 10.96 -25.13 16.12
CA THR A 360 10.43 -24.02 15.31
C THR A 360 10.99 -24.02 13.89
N ASN A 361 12.28 -24.30 13.70
CA ASN A 361 12.88 -24.47 12.38
C ASN A 361 12.25 -25.64 11.59
N SER A 362 11.95 -26.75 12.26
CA SER A 362 11.23 -27.88 11.62
C SER A 362 9.84 -27.47 11.14
N ILE A 363 9.07 -26.77 11.97
CA ILE A 363 7.73 -26.27 11.61
C ILE A 363 7.81 -25.29 10.43
N LEU A 364 8.80 -24.39 10.44
CA LEU A 364 9.02 -23.43 9.35
C LEU A 364 9.38 -24.14 8.05
N ALA A 365 10.30 -25.10 8.09
CA ALA A 365 10.69 -25.90 6.93
C ALA A 365 9.49 -26.64 6.33
N GLU A 366 8.69 -27.32 7.16
CA GLU A 366 7.47 -27.99 6.69
C GLU A 366 6.46 -27.00 6.09
N THR A 367 6.33 -25.81 6.67
CA THR A 367 5.40 -24.78 6.18
C THR A 367 5.86 -24.22 4.84
N VAL A 368 7.15 -23.99 4.65
CA VAL A 368 7.75 -23.62 3.37
C VAL A 368 7.51 -24.72 2.33
N ASP A 369 7.74 -25.98 2.67
CA ASP A 369 7.50 -27.11 1.76
C ASP A 369 6.02 -27.25 1.37
N ARG A 370 5.10 -27.08 2.34
CA ARG A 370 3.65 -27.07 2.07
C ARG A 370 3.27 -25.93 1.13
N ASN A 371 3.82 -24.73 1.34
CA ASN A 371 3.56 -23.58 0.49
C ASN A 371 4.15 -23.75 -0.92
N ASN A 372 5.38 -24.26 -1.04
CA ASN A 372 6.00 -24.58 -2.32
C ASN A 372 5.17 -25.59 -3.11
N LYS A 373 4.71 -26.68 -2.47
CA LYS A 373 3.81 -27.66 -3.11
C LYS A 373 2.50 -27.01 -3.57
N LYS A 374 1.90 -26.15 -2.75
CA LYS A 374 0.68 -25.39 -3.12
C LYS A 374 0.93 -24.49 -4.32
N PHE A 375 1.99 -23.69 -4.33
CA PHE A 375 2.31 -22.78 -5.44
C PHE A 375 2.66 -23.54 -6.71
N GLN A 376 3.45 -24.61 -6.61
CA GLN A 376 3.76 -25.48 -7.75
C GLN A 376 2.49 -26.10 -8.35
N SER A 377 1.54 -26.53 -7.51
CA SER A 377 0.25 -27.06 -8.01
C SER A 377 -0.60 -26.01 -8.72
N LYS A 378 -0.62 -24.77 -8.22
CA LYS A 378 -1.31 -23.65 -8.87
C LYS A 378 -0.65 -23.28 -10.20
N PHE A 379 0.67 -23.24 -10.23
CA PHE A 379 1.46 -22.98 -11.43
C PHE A 379 1.16 -24.02 -12.52
N LYS A 380 1.21 -25.32 -12.19
CA LYS A 380 0.87 -26.39 -13.14
C LYS A 380 -0.56 -26.29 -13.69
N LYS A 381 -1.53 -25.87 -12.86
CA LYS A 381 -2.91 -25.65 -13.31
C LYS A 381 -3.00 -24.48 -14.31
N MET A 382 -2.30 -23.37 -14.04
CA MET A 382 -2.28 -22.21 -14.92
C MET A 382 -1.55 -22.52 -16.24
N GLU A 383 -0.43 -23.25 -16.17
CA GLU A 383 0.29 -23.74 -17.35
C GLU A 383 -0.60 -24.64 -18.23
N HIS A 384 -1.34 -25.56 -17.61
CA HIS A 384 -2.30 -26.39 -18.34
C HIS A 384 -3.42 -25.57 -18.99
N GLN A 385 -3.98 -24.58 -18.29
CA GLN A 385 -4.99 -23.68 -18.86
C GLN A 385 -4.44 -22.85 -20.03
N MET A 386 -3.20 -22.37 -19.92
CA MET A 386 -2.53 -21.63 -20.98
C MET A 386 -2.30 -22.51 -22.20
N LEU A 387 -1.83 -23.75 -22.02
CA LEU A 387 -1.66 -24.71 -23.11
C LEU A 387 -3.00 -25.01 -23.82
N ALA A 388 -4.06 -25.26 -23.06
CA ALA A 388 -5.40 -25.49 -23.63
C ALA A 388 -5.93 -24.27 -24.40
N MET A 389 -5.65 -23.05 -23.91
CA MET A 389 -6.02 -21.81 -24.61
C MET A 389 -5.24 -21.66 -25.93
N VAL A 390 -3.94 -21.93 -25.92
CA VAL A 390 -3.08 -21.88 -27.12
C VAL A 390 -3.53 -22.90 -28.15
N GLU A 391 -3.85 -24.13 -27.73
CA GLU A 391 -4.36 -25.17 -28.63
C GLU A 391 -5.69 -24.74 -29.28
N LYS A 392 -6.63 -24.20 -28.49
CA LYS A 392 -7.90 -23.67 -29.00
C LYS A 392 -7.69 -22.53 -29.99
N HIS A 393 -6.82 -21.57 -29.69
CA HIS A 393 -6.50 -20.49 -30.61
C HIS A 393 -5.85 -21.00 -31.90
N THR A 394 -4.96 -21.99 -31.80
CA THR A 394 -4.32 -22.61 -32.97
C THR A 394 -5.36 -23.27 -33.88
N LEU A 395 -6.32 -24.00 -33.30
CA LEU A 395 -7.43 -24.59 -34.05
C LEU A 395 -8.32 -23.53 -34.70
N GLN A 396 -8.62 -22.43 -34.00
CA GLN A 396 -9.39 -21.32 -34.56
C GLN A 396 -8.67 -20.68 -35.75
N VAL A 397 -7.36 -20.44 -35.63
CA VAL A 397 -6.54 -19.90 -36.71
C VAL A 397 -6.52 -20.85 -37.91
N GLN A 398 -6.34 -22.15 -37.70
CA GLN A 398 -6.40 -23.15 -38.77
C GLN A 398 -7.77 -23.18 -39.45
N ASN A 399 -8.86 -23.10 -38.69
CA ASN A 399 -10.20 -23.08 -39.26
C ASN A 399 -10.45 -21.82 -40.10
N LEU A 400 -10.01 -20.65 -39.61
CA LEU A 400 -10.09 -19.39 -40.36
C LEU A 400 -9.23 -19.46 -41.63
N GLN A 401 -8.03 -20.01 -41.56
CA GLN A 401 -7.16 -20.23 -42.73
C GLN A 401 -7.82 -21.16 -43.76
N GLN A 402 -8.44 -22.26 -43.32
CA GLN A 402 -9.21 -23.15 -44.21
C GLN A 402 -10.39 -22.43 -44.84
N ARG A 403 -11.13 -21.63 -44.06
CA ARG A 403 -12.27 -20.84 -44.57
C ARG A 403 -11.83 -19.81 -45.60
N ILE A 404 -10.72 -19.12 -45.36
CA ILE A 404 -10.11 -18.20 -46.32
C ILE A 404 -9.72 -18.96 -47.59
N ALA A 405 -9.02 -20.09 -47.48
CA ALA A 405 -8.64 -20.90 -48.64
C ALA A 405 -9.85 -21.36 -49.47
N THR A 406 -10.96 -21.76 -48.83
CA THR A 406 -12.20 -22.12 -49.55
C THR A 406 -12.88 -20.94 -50.23
N LEU A 407 -12.69 -19.72 -49.72
CA LEU A 407 -13.24 -18.49 -50.31
C LEU A 407 -12.32 -17.93 -51.40
N GLU A 408 -11.03 -18.22 -51.33
CA GLU A 408 -10.01 -17.84 -52.34
C GLU A 408 -9.98 -18.78 -53.54
N THR A 409 -10.51 -20.01 -53.43
CA THR A 409 -10.76 -20.87 -54.60
C THR A 409 -11.98 -20.35 -55.38
N PRO A 410 -11.82 -19.84 -56.62
CA PRO A 410 -12.96 -19.41 -57.42
C PRO A 410 -13.86 -20.61 -57.77
N PRO A 411 -15.19 -20.44 -57.87
CA PRO A 411 -16.06 -21.49 -58.37
C PRO A 411 -15.68 -21.78 -59.83
N THR A 412 -15.06 -22.93 -60.08
CA THR A 412 -14.98 -23.46 -61.44
C THR A 412 -16.39 -23.85 -61.85
N ASN A 413 -17.05 -22.94 -62.57
CA ASN A 413 -18.16 -23.30 -63.43
C ASN A 413 -17.67 -24.35 -64.44
N SER A 414 -17.99 -25.61 -64.17
CA SER A 414 -18.10 -26.64 -65.19
C SER A 414 -19.47 -27.29 -65.04
N SER A 415 -20.45 -26.66 -65.68
CA SER A 415 -21.64 -27.33 -66.15
C SER A 415 -21.25 -28.44 -67.13
N GLU A 416 -21.86 -29.61 -66.95
CA GLU A 416 -22.37 -30.54 -67.98
C GLU A 416 -21.98 -32.02 -67.78
N ASN A 417 -23.04 -32.84 -67.86
CA ASN A 417 -23.07 -34.24 -68.27
C ASN A 417 -22.47 -35.30 -67.32
N SER A 418 -23.34 -36.00 -66.58
CA SER A 418 -23.59 -37.40 -66.95
C SER A 418 -24.92 -37.91 -66.40
N ILE A 419 -25.68 -38.44 -67.35
CA ILE A 419 -26.93 -39.17 -67.27
C ILE A 419 -26.60 -40.60 -66.82
N ASN A 420 -27.54 -41.27 -66.13
CA ASN A 420 -27.66 -42.73 -65.91
C ASN A 420 -26.56 -43.47 -65.11
N SER A 421 -26.93 -44.03 -63.95
CA SER A 421 -27.29 -45.46 -63.92
C SER A 421 -27.96 -45.86 -62.60
N VAL A 422 -29.18 -46.38 -62.73
CA VAL A 422 -29.82 -47.35 -61.85
C VAL A 422 -28.91 -48.56 -61.65
N ALA A 423 -28.78 -49.07 -60.42
CA ALA A 423 -28.77 -50.51 -60.13
C ALA A 423 -28.76 -50.78 -58.61
N VAL A 424 -29.85 -51.42 -58.17
CA VAL A 424 -30.01 -52.41 -57.06
C VAL A 424 -29.67 -51.99 -55.64
#